data_AF-A0A6N7AI61-F1
#
_entry.id   AF-A0A6N7AI61-F1
#
_cell.length_a   1.000
_cell.length_b   1.000
_cell.length_c   1.000
_cell.angle_alpha   90.00
_cell.angle_beta   90.00
_cell.angle_gamma   90.00
#
_symmetry.space_group_name_H-M   'P 1'
#
loop_
_entity.id
_entity.type
_entity.pdbx_description
1 polymer ?
#
loop_
_entity_poly.entity_id
_entity_poly.type
_entity_poly.pdbx_seq_one_letter_code
_entity_poly.pdbx_strand_id
1 'polypeptide(L)'
;MILATGGMLLAVATAEADSGFGAVHGNWCGAGNRVGQGGEVLPPVDLLDTACMRHDFCIARHGVGDCGCDGYFLYELRHLPYPNPHQATKARAIYDAMSWLPCAGPAAVTKPLWFFGQLVEDLHSGGPPPWDVVRRLFYALEHPW
;
A
#
# COMPACT_ATOMS: atom_id res chain seq x y z
N MET A 1 -36.81 39.49 20.96
CA MET A 1 -35.70 39.89 20.08
C MET A 1 -34.66 38.79 20.20
N ILE A 2 -34.45 38.02 19.12
CA ILE A 2 -33.68 36.77 19.09
C ILE A 2 -32.24 37.06 18.63
N LEU A 3 -31.29 36.21 19.06
CA LEU A 3 -29.96 35.89 18.49
C LEU A 3 -28.78 36.71 19.05
N ALA A 4 -27.60 36.15 19.33
CA ALA A 4 -27.02 34.88 18.89
C ALA A 4 -26.08 34.30 19.96
N THR A 5 -26.26 33.02 20.32
CA THR A 5 -25.23 32.20 20.96
C THR A 5 -24.19 31.84 19.91
N GLY A 6 -22.93 32.23 20.14
CA GLY A 6 -21.80 31.86 19.29
C GLY A 6 -21.62 30.34 19.26
N GLY A 7 -21.87 29.73 18.10
CA GLY A 7 -21.65 28.31 17.86
C GLY A 7 -20.16 28.02 17.71
N MET A 8 -19.63 27.22 18.64
CA MET A 8 -18.30 26.64 18.54
C MET A 8 -18.29 25.61 17.40
N LEU A 9 -17.59 25.91 16.30
CA LEU A 9 -17.31 24.92 15.26
C LEU A 9 -16.41 23.84 15.87
N LEU A 10 -16.94 22.63 16.05
CA LEU A 10 -16.12 21.44 16.23
C LEU A 10 -15.46 21.10 14.89
N ALA A 11 -14.15 21.31 14.81
CA ALA A 11 -13.32 20.68 13.79
C ALA A 11 -13.29 19.17 14.08
N VAL A 12 -13.91 18.36 13.20
CA VAL A 12 -13.66 16.92 13.17
C VAL A 12 -12.28 16.72 12.58
N ALA A 13 -11.31 16.40 13.43
CA ALA A 13 -10.03 15.86 12.99
C ALA A 13 -10.28 14.44 12.44
N THR A 14 -10.05 14.22 11.15
CA THR A 14 -9.89 12.87 10.61
C THR A 14 -8.55 12.35 11.12
N ALA A 15 -8.57 11.47 12.13
CA ALA A 15 -7.38 10.80 12.58
C ALA A 15 -6.84 9.91 11.43
N GLU A 16 -5.73 10.34 10.82
CA GLU A 16 -4.85 9.44 10.08
C GLU A 16 -4.18 8.56 11.13
N ALA A 17 -4.76 7.38 11.38
CA ALA A 17 -4.15 6.40 12.27
C ALA A 17 -2.90 5.85 11.60
N ASP A 18 -1.77 6.48 11.89
CA ASP A 18 -0.44 5.97 11.59
C ASP A 18 -0.12 4.89 12.65
N SER A 19 -0.55 3.66 12.40
CA SER A 19 -0.47 2.56 13.37
C SER A 19 0.81 1.75 13.24
N GLY A 20 1.84 2.13 14.00
CA GLY A 20 2.97 1.26 14.37
C GLY A 20 4.29 1.58 13.65
N PHE A 21 5.41 1.38 14.36
CA PHE A 21 6.76 1.51 13.78
C PHE A 21 6.91 0.54 12.59
N GLY A 22 7.17 1.06 11.39
CA GLY A 22 7.26 0.29 10.15
C GLY A 22 5.96 0.19 9.34
N ALA A 23 4.85 0.76 9.84
CA ALA A 23 3.61 0.94 9.10
C ALA A 23 3.66 2.18 8.23
N VAL A 24 3.19 2.06 6.99
CA VAL A 24 3.05 3.20 6.08
C VAL A 24 1.58 3.41 5.69
N HIS A 25 0.75 2.39 5.92
CA HIS A 25 -0.70 2.51 5.78
C HIS A 25 -1.42 1.44 6.62
N GLY A 26 -2.41 1.85 7.39
CA GLY A 26 -3.29 0.95 8.14
C GLY A 26 -2.56 -0.01 9.10
N ASN A 27 -3.14 -1.19 9.29
CA ASN A 27 -2.66 -2.21 10.22
C ASN A 27 -1.77 -3.29 9.56
N TRP A 28 -1.64 -3.31 8.24
CA TRP A 28 -0.95 -4.39 7.53
C TRP A 28 0.03 -3.93 6.46
N CYS A 29 -0.09 -2.72 5.92
CA CYS A 29 0.89 -2.28 4.91
C CYS A 29 2.19 -1.78 5.57
N GLY A 30 3.23 -2.62 5.58
CA GLY A 30 4.60 -2.31 6.03
C GLY A 30 5.24 -3.46 6.83
N ALA A 31 6.44 -3.28 7.39
CA ALA A 31 7.09 -4.39 8.09
C ALA A 31 6.46 -4.66 9.46
N GLY A 32 6.54 -5.94 9.83
CA GLY A 32 6.07 -6.46 11.10
C GLY A 32 4.58 -6.83 11.08
N ASN A 33 4.27 -7.95 11.72
CA ASN A 33 2.90 -8.41 11.92
C ASN A 33 2.27 -7.52 13.01
N ARG A 34 1.20 -6.79 12.72
CA ARG A 34 0.57 -5.91 13.72
C ARG A 34 -0.43 -6.70 14.55
N VAL A 35 0.14 -7.46 15.47
CA VAL A 35 -0.54 -7.82 16.71
C VAL A 35 -0.68 -6.55 17.56
N GLY A 36 -1.89 -6.26 18.02
CA GLY A 36 -2.17 -5.15 18.94
C GLY A 36 -1.50 -5.38 20.30
N GLN A 37 -1.59 -4.39 21.19
CA GLN A 37 -0.88 -4.42 22.49
C GLN A 37 -1.21 -5.63 23.36
N GLY A 38 -2.35 -6.30 23.14
CA GLY A 38 -2.75 -7.54 23.81
C GLY A 38 -2.49 -8.83 23.01
N GLY A 39 -1.80 -8.77 21.88
CA GLY A 39 -1.57 -9.92 21.00
C GLY A 39 -2.71 -10.19 20.01
N GLU A 40 -3.75 -9.36 19.98
CA GLU A 40 -4.86 -9.47 19.03
C GLU A 40 -4.45 -9.15 17.60
N VAL A 41 -5.01 -9.88 16.63
CA VAL A 41 -4.89 -9.54 15.21
C VAL A 41 -5.73 -8.29 14.94
N LEU A 42 -5.09 -7.20 14.50
CA LEU A 42 -5.80 -5.97 14.16
C LEU A 42 -6.58 -6.12 12.84
N PRO A 43 -7.84 -5.68 12.75
CA PRO A 43 -8.60 -5.75 11.50
C PRO A 43 -8.03 -4.78 10.46
N PRO A 44 -8.07 -5.11 9.15
CA PRO A 44 -7.66 -4.17 8.12
C PRO A 44 -8.59 -2.95 8.10
N VAL A 45 -8.04 -1.76 7.88
CA VAL A 45 -8.80 -0.49 7.93
C VAL A 45 -9.47 -0.12 6.61
N ASP A 46 -8.98 -0.66 5.49
CA ASP A 46 -9.56 -0.48 4.16
C ASP A 46 -9.15 -1.60 3.17
N LEU A 47 -9.50 -1.43 1.89
CA LEU A 47 -9.20 -2.41 0.84
C LEU A 47 -7.70 -2.59 0.57
N LEU A 48 -6.92 -1.50 0.65
CA LEU A 48 -5.47 -1.57 0.48
C LEU A 48 -4.85 -2.35 1.64
N ASP A 49 -5.28 -2.04 2.86
CA ASP A 49 -4.83 -2.71 4.07
C ASP A 49 -5.23 -4.20 4.08
N THR A 50 -6.40 -4.54 3.54
CA THR A 50 -6.85 -5.92 3.34
C THR A 50 -5.93 -6.69 2.37
N ALA A 51 -5.40 -6.02 1.34
CA ALA A 51 -4.45 -6.62 0.41
C ALA A 51 -3.12 -6.94 1.09
N CYS A 52 -2.60 -5.99 1.86
CA CYS A 52 -1.39 -6.17 2.65
C CYS A 52 -1.56 -7.32 3.66
N MET A 53 -2.70 -7.39 4.35
CA MET A 53 -3.00 -8.50 5.26
C MET A 53 -2.93 -9.87 4.58
N ARG A 54 -3.49 -9.99 3.36
CA ARG A 54 -3.44 -11.24 2.60
C ARG A 54 -2.01 -11.60 2.17
N HIS A 55 -1.21 -10.61 1.79
CA HIS A 55 0.20 -10.79 1.45
C HIS A 55 1.00 -11.27 2.65
N ASP A 56 0.84 -10.64 3.81
CA ASP A 56 1.49 -11.03 5.07
C ASP A 56 1.16 -12.47 5.47
N PHE A 57 -0.12 -12.86 5.40
CA PHE A 57 -0.50 -14.25 5.67
C PHE A 57 0.10 -15.23 4.65
N CYS A 58 0.24 -14.82 3.38
CA CYS A 58 0.85 -15.65 2.36
C CYS A 58 2.34 -15.90 2.67
N ILE A 59 3.12 -14.85 2.93
CA ILE A 59 4.55 -14.99 3.23
C ILE A 59 4.80 -15.66 4.58
N ALA A 60 3.90 -15.53 5.56
CA ALA A 60 3.96 -16.28 6.81
C ALA A 60 3.83 -17.80 6.59
N ARG A 61 3.08 -18.21 5.56
CA ARG A 61 2.87 -19.62 5.21
C ARG A 61 3.93 -20.17 4.26
N HIS A 62 4.38 -19.37 3.28
CA HIS A 62 5.20 -19.82 2.16
C HIS A 62 6.67 -19.38 2.27
N GLY A 63 6.97 -18.39 3.10
CA GLY A 63 8.30 -17.80 3.27
C GLY A 63 8.34 -16.35 2.77
N VAL A 64 9.16 -15.55 3.45
CA VAL A 64 9.44 -14.17 3.04
C VAL A 64 10.07 -14.17 1.65
N GLY A 65 9.51 -13.35 0.76
CA GLY A 65 9.97 -13.24 -0.63
C GLY A 65 9.55 -14.41 -1.52
N ASP A 66 8.46 -15.12 -1.21
CA ASP A 66 7.87 -16.06 -2.17
C ASP A 66 7.30 -15.31 -3.40
N CYS A 67 7.79 -15.64 -4.61
CA CYS A 67 7.35 -14.94 -5.82
C CYS A 67 5.86 -15.11 -6.14
N GLY A 68 5.22 -16.20 -5.69
CA GLY A 68 3.79 -16.42 -5.87
C GLY A 68 2.97 -15.48 -5.00
N CYS A 69 3.35 -15.31 -3.73
CA CYS A 69 2.75 -14.35 -2.81
C CYS A 69 2.84 -12.93 -3.34
N ASP A 70 4.03 -12.52 -3.77
CA ASP A 70 4.24 -11.17 -4.30
C ASP A 70 3.49 -10.95 -5.63
N GLY A 71 3.43 -11.98 -6.48
CA GLY A 71 2.71 -11.89 -7.76
C GLY A 71 1.20 -11.76 -7.60
N TYR A 72 0.61 -12.51 -6.68
CA TYR A 72 -0.80 -12.35 -6.33
C TYR A 72 -1.08 -10.96 -5.73
N PHE A 73 -0.20 -10.48 -4.85
CA PHE A 73 -0.34 -9.15 -4.25
C PHE A 73 -0.28 -8.03 -5.30
N LEU A 74 0.71 -8.06 -6.20
CA LEU A 74 0.83 -7.10 -7.30
C LEU A 74 -0.41 -7.14 -8.21
N TYR A 75 -0.93 -8.33 -8.53
CA TYR A 75 -2.17 -8.46 -9.29
C TYR A 75 -3.35 -7.80 -8.57
N GLU A 76 -3.49 -8.05 -7.27
CA GLU A 76 -4.58 -7.51 -6.48
C GLU A 76 -4.56 -5.98 -6.43
N LEU A 77 -3.40 -5.38 -6.14
CA LEU A 77 -3.24 -3.92 -6.07
C LEU A 77 -3.69 -3.20 -7.35
N ARG A 78 -3.57 -3.85 -8.51
CA ARG A 78 -4.00 -3.31 -9.81
C ARG A 78 -5.51 -3.29 -10.02
N HIS A 79 -6.23 -4.19 -9.36
CA HIS A 79 -7.64 -4.45 -9.66
C HIS A 79 -8.57 -4.00 -8.53
N LEU A 80 -8.03 -3.53 -7.40
CA LEU A 80 -8.84 -3.01 -6.31
C LEU A 80 -9.57 -1.71 -6.71
N PRO A 81 -10.88 -1.60 -6.38
CA PRO A 81 -11.65 -0.39 -6.63
C PRO A 81 -11.40 0.65 -5.53
N TYR A 82 -10.29 1.39 -5.60
CA TYR A 82 -9.97 2.39 -4.59
C TYR A 82 -11.04 3.51 -4.54
N PRO A 83 -11.58 3.84 -3.35
CA PRO A 83 -12.66 4.82 -3.24
C PRO A 83 -12.19 6.27 -3.44
N ASN A 84 -10.89 6.53 -3.44
CA ASN A 84 -10.33 7.85 -3.73
C ASN A 84 -8.95 7.79 -4.40
N PRO A 85 -8.52 8.87 -5.11
CA PRO A 85 -7.22 8.91 -5.79
C PRO A 85 -6.00 8.81 -4.89
N HIS A 86 -6.12 9.22 -3.62
CA HIS A 86 -5.02 9.17 -2.67
C HIS A 86 -4.66 7.71 -2.30
N GLN A 87 -5.67 6.88 -2.03
CA GLN A 87 -5.46 5.44 -1.82
C GLN A 87 -4.93 4.74 -3.07
N ALA A 88 -5.43 5.09 -4.26
CA ALA A 88 -4.89 4.55 -5.51
C ALA A 88 -3.40 4.89 -5.70
N THR A 89 -3.01 6.12 -5.33
CA THR A 89 -1.60 6.57 -5.39
C THR A 89 -0.72 5.81 -4.40
N LYS A 90 -1.19 5.60 -3.16
CA LYS A 90 -0.50 4.79 -2.15
C LYS A 90 -0.30 3.35 -2.61
N ALA A 91 -1.35 2.71 -3.11
CA ALA A 91 -1.27 1.36 -3.66
C ALA A 91 -0.29 1.28 -4.83
N ARG A 92 -0.27 2.30 -5.69
CA ARG A 92 0.69 2.35 -6.80
C ARG A 92 2.14 2.47 -6.30
N ALA A 93 2.39 3.26 -5.26
CA ALA A 93 3.72 3.35 -4.66
C ALA A 93 4.19 1.99 -4.09
N ILE A 94 3.29 1.26 -3.41
CA ILE A 94 3.58 -0.09 -2.91
C ILE A 94 3.83 -1.06 -4.06
N TYR A 95 3.01 -1.03 -5.11
CA TYR A 95 3.18 -1.86 -6.31
C TYR A 95 4.55 -1.64 -6.95
N ASP A 96 4.94 -0.37 -7.14
CA ASP A 96 6.22 -0.03 -7.75
C ASP A 96 7.36 -0.57 -6.88
N ALA A 97 7.34 -0.33 -5.57
CA ALA A 97 8.37 -0.84 -4.65
C ALA A 97 8.47 -2.37 -4.70
N MET A 98 7.35 -3.10 -4.60
CA MET A 98 7.34 -4.56 -4.61
C MET A 98 7.77 -5.19 -5.93
N SER A 99 7.63 -4.45 -7.03
CA SER A 99 8.08 -4.92 -8.34
C SER A 99 9.61 -4.95 -8.49
N TRP A 100 10.32 -4.19 -7.65
CA TRP A 100 11.78 -4.14 -7.62
C TRP A 100 12.39 -5.04 -6.54
N LEU A 101 11.61 -5.49 -5.55
CA LEU A 101 12.12 -6.39 -4.52
C LEU A 101 12.34 -7.81 -5.08
N PRO A 102 13.53 -8.39 -4.84
CA PRO A 102 13.83 -9.76 -5.26
C PRO A 102 12.91 -10.74 -4.51
N CYS A 103 12.57 -11.84 -5.18
CA CYS A 103 11.82 -12.95 -4.60
C CYS A 103 12.45 -14.28 -5.02
N ALA A 104 12.15 -15.35 -4.29
CA ALA A 104 12.54 -16.71 -4.57
C ALA A 104 11.47 -17.40 -5.43
N GLY A 105 11.88 -17.95 -6.57
CA GLY A 105 11.01 -18.72 -7.47
C GLY A 105 11.19 -18.37 -8.95
N PRO A 106 10.54 -19.13 -9.85
CA PRO A 106 10.68 -18.96 -11.31
C PRO A 106 10.16 -17.61 -11.82
N ALA A 107 9.32 -16.92 -11.05
CA ALA A 107 8.77 -15.61 -11.37
C ALA A 107 9.64 -14.43 -10.90
N ALA A 108 10.85 -14.67 -10.39
CA ALA A 108 11.74 -13.59 -9.91
C ALA A 108 12.06 -12.54 -10.99
N VAL A 109 12.16 -12.98 -12.25
CA VAL A 109 12.44 -12.10 -13.39
C VAL A 109 11.19 -11.44 -13.97
N THR A 110 9.98 -11.87 -13.59
CA THR A 110 8.75 -11.39 -14.23
C THR A 110 8.19 -10.13 -13.59
N LYS A 111 8.45 -9.87 -12.30
CA LYS A 111 7.94 -8.65 -11.65
C LYS A 111 8.49 -7.36 -12.26
N PRO A 112 9.81 -7.24 -12.54
CA PRO A 112 10.31 -6.03 -13.22
C PRO A 112 9.67 -5.85 -14.60
N LEU A 113 9.37 -6.95 -15.32
CA LEU A 113 8.66 -6.89 -16.60
C LEU A 113 7.22 -6.38 -16.44
N TRP A 114 6.50 -6.77 -15.39
CA TRP A 114 5.17 -6.22 -15.10
C TRP A 114 5.20 -4.74 -14.74
N PHE A 115 6.25 -4.30 -14.04
CA PHE A 115 6.48 -2.89 -13.77
C PHE A 115 6.70 -2.10 -15.06
N PHE A 116 7.58 -2.56 -15.95
CA PHE A 116 7.78 -1.89 -17.25
C PHE A 116 6.53 -1.94 -18.12
N GLY A 117 5.77 -3.04 -18.09
CA GLY A 117 4.47 -3.13 -18.75
C GLY A 117 3.48 -2.07 -18.27
N GLN A 118 3.41 -1.83 -16.95
CA GLN A 118 2.60 -0.74 -16.41
C GLN A 118 3.09 0.63 -16.81
N LEU A 119 4.40 0.86 -16.80
CA LEU A 119 4.94 2.15 -17.20
C LEU A 119 4.57 2.50 -18.66
N VAL A 120 4.58 1.51 -19.55
CA VAL A 120 4.12 1.68 -20.94
C VAL A 120 2.61 1.96 -21.00
N GLU A 121 1.82 1.27 -20.19
CA GLU A 121 0.37 1.47 -20.11
C GLU A 121 0.01 2.88 -19.59
N ASP A 122 0.70 3.37 -18.56
CA ASP A 122 0.54 4.74 -18.05
C ASP A 122 0.91 5.75 -19.14
N LEU A 123 2.04 5.55 -19.83
CA LEU A 123 2.47 6.45 -20.90
C LEU A 123 1.45 6.52 -22.04
N HIS A 124 0.89 5.38 -22.44
CA HIS A 124 -0.13 5.31 -23.49
C HIS A 124 -1.48 5.91 -23.07
N SER A 125 -1.85 5.80 -21.79
CA SER A 125 -3.12 6.31 -21.27
C SER A 125 -3.07 7.77 -20.81
N GLY A 126 -1.92 8.44 -20.93
CA GLY A 126 -1.72 9.79 -20.40
C GLY A 126 -1.65 9.82 -18.87
N GLY A 127 -1.32 8.68 -18.25
CA GLY A 127 -1.07 8.52 -16.83
C GLY A 127 0.23 9.21 -16.36
N PRO A 128 0.63 8.94 -15.10
CA PRO A 128 1.78 9.59 -14.51
C PRO A 128 3.05 9.33 -15.32
N PRO A 129 3.87 10.35 -15.54
CA PRO A 129 5.10 10.19 -16.29
C PRO A 129 6.15 9.33 -15.56
N PRO A 130 7.15 8.79 -16.28
CA PRO A 130 8.16 7.91 -15.68
C PRO A 130 8.93 8.48 -14.49
N TRP A 131 9.11 9.80 -14.39
CA TRP A 131 9.80 10.42 -13.26
C TRP A 131 9.00 10.38 -11.95
N ASP A 132 7.68 10.21 -12.00
CA ASP A 132 6.89 10.02 -10.79
C ASP A 132 7.10 8.63 -10.18
N VAL A 133 7.49 7.62 -10.97
CA VAL A 133 7.98 6.34 -10.42
C VAL A 133 9.21 6.60 -9.56
N VAL A 134 10.19 7.33 -10.09
CA VAL A 134 11.45 7.61 -9.39
C VAL A 134 11.15 8.29 -8.05
N ARG A 135 10.23 9.27 -8.02
CA ARG A 135 9.77 9.91 -6.78
C ARG A 135 9.12 8.93 -5.81
N ARG A 136 8.24 8.04 -6.28
CA ARG A 136 7.58 7.02 -5.43
C ARG A 136 8.56 5.99 -4.88
N LEU A 137 9.55 5.59 -5.68
CA LEU A 137 10.62 4.69 -5.24
C LEU A 137 11.52 5.38 -4.20
N PHE A 138 11.92 6.63 -4.41
CA PHE A 138 12.66 7.39 -3.40
C PHE A 138 11.85 7.53 -2.11
N TYR A 139 10.56 7.85 -2.19
CA TYR A 139 9.68 7.89 -1.02
C TYR A 139 9.65 6.54 -0.28
N ALA A 140 9.52 5.43 -1.00
CA ALA A 140 9.54 4.09 -0.43
C ALA A 140 10.92 3.66 0.14
N LEU A 141 12.02 4.23 -0.34
CA LEU A 141 13.37 3.99 0.16
C LEU A 141 13.70 4.85 1.40
N GLU A 142 13.21 6.08 1.43
CA GLU A 142 13.36 7.02 2.55
C GLU A 142 12.49 6.66 3.75
N HIS A 143 11.41 5.90 3.50
CA HIS A 143 10.48 5.38 4.51
C HIS A 143 10.54 3.84 4.46
N PRO A 144 11.69 3.23 4.82
CA PRO A 144 11.85 1.79 4.75
C PRO A 144 10.90 1.11 5.74
N TRP A 145 10.16 0.15 5.22
CA TRP A 145 9.24 -0.76 5.91
C TRP A 145 10.06 -1.70 6.78
#